data_AF-A0A0M8WSP1-F1
#
_entry.id   AF-A0A0M8WSP1-F1
#
_cell.length_a   1.000
_cell.length_b   1.000
_cell.length_c   1.000
_cell.angle_alpha   90.00
_cell.angle_beta   90.00
_cell.angle_gamma   90.00
#
_symmetry.space_group_name_H-M   'P 1'
#
loop_
_entity.id
_entity.type
_entity.pdbx_description
1 polymer ?
#
loop_
_entity_poly.entity_id
_entity_poly.type
_entity_poly.pdbx_seq_one_letter_code
_entity_poly.pdbx_strand_id
1 'polypeptide(L)'
;MLKGFKDFLMRGNVVDLAVAVVIGTAFTAIVTAFTTSIIKPLINVFGGTETKGLGFSLRTDTQALRDSTFIDLSTLINAIINFLIVAAVVYFVLVLPIKKIQERRKKGEEPGPAEPTDVELLKEIRDLLAAQANQPTPTPVRDRRDPAI
;
A
#
# COMPACT_ATOMS: atom_id res chain seq x y z
N MET A 1 -24.12 21.93 -11.72
CA MET A 1 -23.59 20.55 -11.59
C MET A 1 -22.06 20.51 -11.50
N LEU A 2 -21.31 21.21 -12.36
CA LEU A 2 -19.83 21.28 -12.27
C LEU A 2 -19.28 21.74 -10.90
N LYS A 3 -19.94 22.69 -10.23
CA LYS A 3 -19.54 23.17 -8.90
C LYS A 3 -19.66 22.08 -7.83
N GLY A 4 -20.78 21.36 -7.78
CA GLY A 4 -20.97 20.24 -6.86
C GLY A 4 -20.08 19.03 -7.14
N PHE A 5 -19.69 18.81 -8.40
CA PHE A 5 -18.70 17.80 -8.77
C PHE A 5 -17.29 18.17 -8.31
N LYS A 6 -16.88 19.43 -8.47
CA LYS A 6 -15.61 19.94 -7.91
C LYS A 6 -15.59 19.81 -6.38
N ASP A 7 -16.67 20.18 -5.69
CA ASP A 7 -16.75 20.08 -4.22
C ASP A 7 -16.76 18.63 -3.72
N PHE A 8 -17.17 17.67 -4.57
CA PHE A 8 -17.05 16.24 -4.28
C PHE A 8 -15.61 15.74 -4.45
N LEU A 9 -14.91 16.16 -5.51
CA LEU A 9 -13.50 15.82 -5.72
C LEU A 9 -12.58 16.46 -4.67
N MET A 10 -12.86 17.71 -4.29
CA MET A 10 -12.06 18.43 -3.28
C MET A 10 -12.21 17.85 -1.86
N ARG A 11 -13.05 16.83 -1.67
CA ARG A 11 -13.24 16.13 -0.39
C ARG A 11 -12.03 15.25 0.01
N GLY A 12 -10.88 15.41 -0.67
CA GLY A 12 -9.55 14.84 -0.36
C GLY A 12 -9.45 13.35 -0.64
N ASN A 13 -10.21 12.56 0.11
CA ASN A 13 -10.19 11.10 0.07
C ASN A 13 -10.50 10.51 -1.33
N VAL A 14 -11.32 11.19 -2.13
CA VAL A 14 -11.68 10.71 -3.49
C VAL A 14 -10.53 10.87 -4.48
N VAL A 15 -9.78 11.96 -4.38
CA VAL A 15 -8.65 12.24 -5.28
C VAL A 15 -7.49 11.30 -4.98
N ASP A 16 -7.17 11.09 -3.71
CA ASP A 16 -6.09 10.18 -3.31
C ASP A 16 -6.40 8.74 -3.71
N LEU A 17 -7.65 8.30 -3.54
CA LEU A 17 -8.09 6.98 -4.01
C LEU A 17 -8.05 6.87 -5.53
N ALA A 18 -8.48 7.91 -6.26
CA ALA A 18 -8.43 7.91 -7.72
C ALA A 18 -6.99 7.82 -8.24
N VAL A 19 -6.08 8.60 -7.66
CA VAL A 19 -4.65 8.58 -8.00
C VAL A 19 -4.04 7.21 -7.71
N ALA A 20 -4.35 6.63 -6.55
CA ALA A 20 -3.85 5.30 -6.17
C ALA A 20 -4.27 4.22 -7.19
N VAL A 21 -5.54 4.22 -7.63
CA VAL A 21 -6.05 3.25 -8.61
C VAL A 21 -5.42 3.46 -9.99
N VAL A 22 -5.30 4.70 -10.46
CA VAL A 22 -4.69 5.01 -11.76
C VAL A 22 -3.22 4.61 -11.80
N ILE A 23 -2.44 4.93 -10.76
CA ILE A 23 -1.03 4.57 -10.69
C ILE A 23 -0.87 3.04 -10.56
N GLY A 24 -1.68 2.40 -9.71
CA GLY A 24 -1.62 0.95 -9.51
C GLY A 24 -1.91 0.16 -10.80
N THR A 25 -2.92 0.57 -11.56
CA THR A 25 -3.27 -0.05 -12.83
C THR A 25 -2.21 0.19 -13.91
N ALA A 26 -1.71 1.42 -14.04
CA ALA A 26 -0.65 1.75 -15.00
C ALA A 26 0.63 0.97 -14.71
N PHE A 27 1.03 0.87 -13.45
CA PHE A 27 2.22 0.12 -13.05
C PHE A 27 2.06 -1.38 -13.33
N THR A 28 0.91 -1.96 -12.97
CA THR A 28 0.62 -3.38 -13.26
C THR A 28 0.66 -3.66 -14.76
N ALA A 29 0.17 -2.75 -15.60
CA ALA A 29 0.24 -2.88 -17.05
C ALA A 29 1.68 -2.91 -17.58
N ILE A 30 2.57 -2.07 -17.05
CA ILE A 30 3.99 -2.06 -17.42
C ILE A 30 4.66 -3.40 -17.07
N VAL A 31 4.46 -3.89 -15.84
CA VAL A 31 5.07 -5.16 -15.43
C VAL A 31 4.49 -6.33 -16.24
N THR A 32 3.18 -6.33 -16.49
CA THR A 32 2.52 -7.36 -17.31
C THR A 32 3.05 -7.36 -18.74
N ALA A 33 3.24 -6.18 -19.34
CA ALA A 33 3.83 -6.05 -20.66
C ALA A 33 5.26 -6.61 -20.67
N PHE A 34 6.09 -6.27 -19.68
CA PHE A 34 7.43 -6.83 -19.55
C PHE A 34 7.42 -8.35 -19.43
N THR A 35 6.62 -8.92 -18.54
CA THR A 35 6.55 -10.37 -18.40
C THR A 35 6.06 -11.04 -19.68
N THR A 36 5.00 -10.50 -20.29
CA THR A 36 4.39 -11.12 -21.48
C THR A 36 5.29 -11.02 -22.70
N SER A 37 6.02 -9.92 -22.85
CA SER A 37 6.89 -9.67 -24.01
C SER A 37 8.29 -10.29 -23.88
N ILE A 38 8.81 -10.45 -22.66
CA ILE A 38 10.18 -10.91 -22.43
C ILE A 38 10.21 -12.27 -21.75
N ILE A 39 9.51 -12.42 -20.62
CA ILE A 39 9.61 -13.62 -19.79
C ILE A 39 8.84 -14.81 -20.40
N LYS A 40 7.62 -14.57 -20.88
CA LYS A 40 6.78 -15.60 -21.53
C LYS A 40 7.47 -16.26 -22.72
N PRO A 41 8.05 -15.54 -23.71
CA PRO A 41 8.75 -16.20 -24.80
C PRO A 41 9.99 -16.97 -24.32
N LEU A 42 10.73 -16.48 -23.33
CA LEU A 42 11.86 -17.22 -22.76
C LEU A 42 11.41 -18.55 -22.14
N ILE A 43 10.31 -18.56 -21.39
CA ILE A 43 9.74 -19.80 -20.82
C ILE A 43 9.26 -20.73 -21.91
N ASN A 44 8.60 -20.19 -22.94
CA ASN A 44 8.08 -20.99 -24.05
C ASN A 44 9.20 -21.69 -24.83
N VAL A 45 10.41 -21.11 -24.89
CA VAL A 45 11.58 -21.77 -25.48
C VAL A 45 12.00 -23.01 -24.69
N PHE A 46 11.95 -22.97 -23.36
CA PHE A 46 12.19 -24.16 -22.52
C PHE A 46 11.05 -25.18 -22.55
N GLY A 47 9.85 -24.77 -22.99
CA GLY A 47 8.66 -25.61 -23.12
C GLY A 47 8.61 -26.50 -24.37
N GLY A 48 9.57 -26.38 -25.29
CA GLY A 48 9.64 -27.15 -26.54
C GLY A 48 8.79 -26.55 -27.67
N THR A 49 9.39 -26.41 -28.85
CA THR A 49 8.83 -25.70 -30.02
C THR A 49 7.76 -26.49 -30.80
N GLU A 50 7.54 -27.77 -30.49
CA GLU A 50 6.76 -28.69 -31.36
C GLU A 50 5.44 -29.18 -30.75
N THR A 51 5.14 -28.86 -29.50
CA THR A 51 3.87 -29.24 -28.87
C THR A 51 3.14 -27.99 -28.42
N LYS A 52 1.83 -27.91 -28.66
CA LYS A 52 0.93 -26.98 -27.97
C LYS A 52 1.11 -27.18 -26.44
N GLY A 53 2.12 -26.55 -25.81
CA GLY A 53 2.43 -26.61 -24.38
C GLY A 53 2.44 -27.98 -23.69
N LEU A 54 2.48 -27.95 -22.36
CA LEU A 54 2.24 -29.10 -21.45
C LEU A 54 0.73 -29.42 -21.33
N GLY A 55 -0.04 -29.17 -22.39
CA GLY A 55 -1.49 -29.25 -22.33
C GLY A 55 -2.01 -30.61 -22.77
N PHE A 56 -3.10 -31.06 -22.13
CA PHE A 56 -3.79 -32.29 -22.51
C PHE A 56 -5.26 -31.98 -22.85
N SER A 57 -5.77 -32.61 -23.91
CA SER A 57 -7.21 -32.56 -24.24
C SER A 57 -7.93 -33.69 -23.52
N LEU A 58 -9.02 -33.39 -22.78
CA LEU A 58 -9.80 -34.45 -22.10
C LEU A 58 -10.70 -35.25 -23.08
N ARG A 59 -10.95 -34.74 -24.29
CA ARG A 59 -11.68 -35.45 -25.36
C ARG A 59 -10.93 -35.31 -26.67
N THR A 60 -10.73 -36.43 -27.36
CA THR A 60 -9.94 -36.53 -28.61
C THR A 60 -10.78 -36.83 -29.86
N ASP A 61 -12.10 -36.96 -29.71
CA ASP A 61 -13.00 -37.50 -30.73
C ASP A 61 -13.15 -36.62 -31.99
N THR A 62 -13.17 -35.30 -31.84
CA THR A 62 -13.24 -34.36 -32.98
C THR A 62 -12.37 -33.13 -32.70
N GLN A 63 -11.88 -32.49 -33.77
CA GLN A 63 -11.00 -31.33 -33.66
C GLN A 63 -11.66 -30.16 -32.90
N ALA A 64 -12.97 -29.99 -33.05
CA ALA A 64 -13.77 -29.03 -32.28
C ALA A 64 -13.83 -29.36 -30.77
N LEU A 65 -13.96 -30.64 -30.41
CA LEU A 65 -13.96 -31.08 -29.00
C LEU A 65 -12.55 -31.05 -28.37
N ARG A 66 -11.51 -31.21 -29.19
CA ARG A 66 -10.11 -31.13 -28.77
C ARG A 66 -9.73 -29.72 -28.34
N ASP A 67 -10.14 -28.72 -29.11
CA ASP A 67 -9.84 -27.31 -28.81
C ASP A 67 -10.75 -26.78 -27.68
N SER A 68 -11.99 -27.24 -27.57
CA SER A 68 -12.91 -26.85 -26.47
C SER A 68 -12.55 -27.46 -25.11
N THR A 69 -11.77 -28.55 -25.11
CA THR A 69 -11.45 -29.32 -23.90
C THR A 69 -9.94 -29.44 -23.68
N PHE A 70 -9.17 -28.49 -24.23
CA PHE A 70 -7.73 -28.40 -24.09
C PHE A 70 -7.38 -27.64 -22.79
N ILE A 71 -6.71 -28.33 -21.85
CA ILE A 71 -6.16 -27.66 -20.67
C ILE A 71 -4.75 -27.22 -21.01
N ASP A 72 -4.49 -25.91 -21.01
CA ASP A 72 -3.17 -25.36 -21.23
C ASP A 72 -2.42 -25.08 -19.91
N LEU A 73 -1.64 -26.07 -19.44
CA LEU A 73 -0.78 -25.90 -18.26
C LEU A 73 0.30 -24.82 -18.47
N SER A 74 0.71 -24.56 -19.71
CA SER A 74 1.75 -23.56 -19.98
C SER A 74 1.25 -22.14 -19.70
N THR A 75 -0.02 -21.86 -20.01
CA THR A 75 -0.65 -20.58 -19.68
C THR A 75 -0.77 -20.40 -18.16
N LEU A 76 -1.08 -21.46 -17.41
CA LEU A 76 -1.15 -21.40 -15.94
C LEU A 76 0.22 -21.13 -15.31
N ILE A 77 1.26 -21.83 -15.75
CA ILE A 77 2.63 -21.64 -15.27
C ILE A 77 3.11 -20.20 -15.57
N ASN A 78 2.85 -19.72 -16.79
CA ASN A 78 3.16 -18.34 -17.17
C ASN A 78 2.43 -17.31 -16.29
N ALA A 79 1.15 -17.54 -15.97
CA ALA A 79 0.38 -16.66 -15.09
C ALA A 79 0.95 -16.62 -13.66
N ILE A 80 1.36 -17.77 -13.10
CA ILE A 80 1.98 -17.85 -11.78
C ILE A 80 3.32 -17.10 -11.77
N ILE A 81 4.17 -17.31 -12.78
CA ILE A 81 5.45 -16.61 -12.88
C ILE A 81 5.25 -15.10 -13.03
N ASN A 82 4.29 -14.67 -13.85
CA ASN A 82 3.93 -13.26 -13.96
C ASN A 82 3.53 -12.66 -12.61
N PHE A 83 2.66 -13.35 -11.88
CA PHE A 83 2.23 -12.92 -10.56
C PHE A 83 3.40 -12.78 -9.58
N LEU A 84 4.32 -13.75 -9.55
CA LEU A 84 5.50 -13.71 -8.70
C LEU A 84 6.43 -12.55 -9.06
N ILE A 85 6.61 -12.25 -10.34
CA ILE A 85 7.43 -11.11 -10.81
C ILE A 85 6.77 -9.79 -10.39
N VAL A 86 5.47 -9.61 -10.66
CA VAL A 86 4.73 -8.41 -10.23
C VAL A 86 4.83 -8.21 -8.73
N ALA A 87 4.59 -9.27 -7.94
CA ALA A 87 4.69 -9.22 -6.49
C ALA A 87 6.11 -8.87 -6.02
N ALA A 88 7.14 -9.46 -6.63
CA ALA A 88 8.54 -9.16 -6.31
C ALA A 88 8.88 -7.70 -6.61
N VAL A 89 8.52 -7.19 -7.78
CA VAL A 89 8.79 -5.79 -8.15
C VAL A 89 8.06 -4.83 -7.20
N VAL A 90 6.76 -5.06 -6.92
CA VAL A 90 6.00 -4.24 -5.97
C VAL A 90 6.65 -4.27 -4.58
N TYR A 91 7.08 -5.45 -4.12
CA TYR A 91 7.73 -5.59 -2.83
C TYR A 91 9.06 -4.83 -2.75
N PHE A 92 9.94 -4.98 -3.74
CA PHE A 92 11.25 -4.34 -3.74
C PHE A 92 11.18 -2.83 -3.99
N VAL A 93 10.28 -2.35 -4.85
CA VAL A 93 10.20 -0.95 -5.25
C VAL A 93 9.34 -0.10 -4.31
N LEU A 94 8.28 -0.67 -3.73
CA LEU A 94 7.36 0.08 -2.85
C LEU A 94 7.50 -0.34 -1.39
N VAL A 95 7.37 -1.63 -1.09
CA VAL A 95 7.27 -2.10 0.30
C VAL A 95 8.60 -1.96 1.04
N LEU A 96 9.70 -2.39 0.44
CA LEU A 96 11.03 -2.37 1.05
C LEU A 96 11.53 -0.95 1.37
N PRO A 97 11.46 0.06 0.48
CA PRO A 97 11.88 1.42 0.82
C PRO A 97 10.96 2.06 1.87
N ILE A 98 9.65 1.83 1.80
CA ILE A 98 8.71 2.33 2.82
C ILE A 98 9.05 1.73 4.18
N LYS A 99 9.26 0.41 4.27
CA LYS A 99 9.71 -0.26 5.50
C LYS A 99 11.01 0.32 6.02
N LYS A 100 12.01 0.53 5.14
CA LYS A 100 13.30 1.10 5.50
C LYS A 100 13.18 2.54 6.04
N ILE A 101 12.33 3.37 5.43
CA ILE A 101 12.06 4.73 5.91
C ILE A 101 11.34 4.68 7.27
N GLN A 102 10.33 3.83 7.42
CA GLN A 102 9.63 3.67 8.69
C GLN A 102 10.55 3.18 9.82
N GLU A 103 11.47 2.26 9.53
CA GLU A 103 12.47 1.80 10.49
C GLU A 103 13.45 2.91 10.88
N ARG A 104 13.89 3.75 9.93
CA ARG A 104 14.75 4.91 10.20
C ARG A 104 14.05 5.98 11.04
N ARG A 105 12.76 6.22 10.78
CA ARG A 105 11.92 7.10 11.61
C ARG A 105 11.77 6.57 13.03
N LYS A 106 11.51 5.27 13.20
CA LYS A 106 11.44 4.62 14.52
C LYS A 106 12.76 4.64 15.29
N LYS A 107 13.89 4.71 14.59
CA LYS A 107 15.24 4.80 15.17
C LYS A 107 15.72 6.24 15.42
N GLY A 108 14.94 7.26 15.03
CA GLY A 108 15.29 8.67 15.24
C GLY A 108 16.42 9.18 14.34
N GLU A 109 16.70 8.53 13.21
CA GLU A 109 17.85 8.81 12.34
C GLU A 109 17.54 9.74 11.14
N GLU A 110 16.35 10.38 11.10
CA GLU A 110 16.01 11.37 10.06
C GLU A 110 16.22 12.80 10.56
N PRO A 111 17.03 13.64 9.86
CA PRO A 111 17.14 15.06 10.16
C PRO A 111 15.91 15.78 9.60
N GLY A 112 14.93 15.96 10.47
CA GLY A 112 13.73 16.75 10.27
C GLY A 112 12.94 16.68 11.58
N PRO A 113 12.17 17.71 11.97
CA PRO A 113 11.28 17.57 13.11
C PRO A 113 10.37 16.40 12.79
N ALA A 114 10.54 15.27 13.49
CA ALA A 114 9.45 14.32 13.61
C ALA A 114 8.35 15.15 14.25
N GLU A 115 7.37 15.59 13.47
CA GLU A 115 6.16 16.14 14.05
C GLU A 115 5.70 15.10 15.06
N PRO A 116 5.66 15.45 16.37
CA PRO A 116 5.31 14.48 17.38
C PRO A 116 3.99 13.86 16.95
N THR A 117 3.97 12.54 16.91
CA THR A 117 2.77 11.83 16.46
C THR A 117 1.60 12.31 17.32
N ASP A 118 0.39 12.36 16.77
CA ASP A 118 -0.79 12.79 17.53
C ASP A 118 -0.89 12.06 18.88
N VAL A 119 -0.44 10.80 18.93
CA VAL A 119 -0.36 9.98 20.15
C VAL A 119 0.67 10.49 21.16
N GLU A 120 1.84 10.96 20.72
CA GLU A 120 2.85 11.59 21.57
C GLU A 120 2.37 12.94 22.10
N LEU A 121 1.79 13.78 21.24
CA LEU A 121 1.17 15.04 21.65
C LEU A 121 0.05 14.82 22.68
N LEU A 122 -0.82 13.83 22.45
CA LEU A 122 -1.89 13.48 23.38
C LEU A 122 -1.36 12.93 24.71
N LYS A 123 -0.23 12.20 24.70
CA LYS A 123 0.46 11.79 25.94
C LYS A 123 1.02 12.99 26.68
N GLU A 124 1.71 13.89 26.00
CA GLU A 124 2.23 15.12 26.60
C GLU A 124 1.10 15.98 27.19
N ILE A 125 0.01 16.18 26.46
CA ILE A 125 -1.18 16.90 26.95
C ILE A 125 -1.77 16.21 28.17
N ARG A 126 -1.92 14.88 28.16
CA ARG A 126 -2.41 14.11 29.32
C ARG A 126 -1.51 14.30 30.54
N ASP A 127 -0.19 14.23 30.33
CA ASP A 127 0.79 14.31 31.41
C ASP A 127 0.82 15.75 31.99
N LEU A 128 0.72 16.78 31.14
CA LEU A 128 0.56 18.17 31.55
C LEU A 128 -0.75 18.41 32.32
N LEU A 129 -1.87 17.83 31.89
CA LEU A 129 -3.16 17.92 32.59
C LEU A 129 -3.13 17.19 33.93
N ALA A 130 -2.51 16.02 34.01
CA ALA A 130 -2.33 15.28 35.26
C ALA A 130 -1.43 16.04 36.25
N ALA A 131 -0.37 16.69 35.75
CA ALA A 131 0.48 17.55 36.55
C ALA A 131 -0.27 18.79 37.07
N GLN A 132 -1.14 19.39 36.25
CA GLN A 132 -1.97 20.53 36.65
C GLN A 132 -3.03 20.12 37.69
N ALA A 133 -3.65 18.94 37.53
CA ALA A 133 -4.63 18.42 38.47
C ALA A 133 -4.04 18.11 39.86
N ASN A 134 -2.74 17.82 39.93
CA ASN A 134 -2.02 17.56 41.18
C ASN A 134 -1.41 18.82 41.82
N GLN A 135 -1.61 20.02 41.25
CA GLN A 135 -1.18 21.25 41.91
C GLN A 135 -2.11 21.58 43.08
N PRO A 136 -1.61 21.69 44.33
CA PRO A 136 -2.43 22.10 45.45
C PRO A 136 -2.96 23.51 45.20
N THR A 137 -4.29 23.67 45.23
CA THR A 137 -4.97 24.95 45.07
C THR A 137 -4.26 26.03 45.88
N PRO A 138 -3.81 27.14 45.27
CA PRO A 138 -3.13 28.19 46.01
C PRO A 138 -4.04 28.63 47.15
N THR A 139 -3.56 28.45 48.38
CA THR A 139 -4.30 28.88 49.57
C THR A 139 -4.60 30.36 49.37
N PRO A 140 -5.87 30.80 49.42
CA PRO A 140 -6.19 32.21 49.26
C PRO A 140 -5.41 32.95 50.32
N VAL A 141 -4.45 33.78 49.88
CA VAL A 141 -3.70 34.67 50.76
C VAL A 141 -4.76 35.55 51.40
N ARG A 142 -5.08 35.26 52.67
CA ARG A 142 -5.91 36.16 53.48
C ARG A 142 -5.14 37.46 53.53
N ASP A 143 -5.57 38.42 52.71
CA ASP A 143 -5.11 39.79 52.73
C ASP A 143 -5.32 40.31 54.14
N ARG A 144 -4.21 40.35 54.90
CA ARG A 144 -4.17 40.68 56.33
C ARG A 144 -4.21 42.20 56.50
N ARG A 145 -5.11 42.86 55.76
CA ARG A 145 -5.53 44.23 56.01
C ARG A 145 -6.67 44.18 57.01
N ASP A 146 -6.34 43.81 58.23
CA ASP A 146 -7.19 44.10 59.39
C ASP A 146 -7.28 45.62 59.53
N PRO A 147 -8.49 46.22 59.56
CA PRO A 147 -8.63 47.59 60.00
C PRO A 147 -8.46 47.61 61.52
N ALA A 148 -7.34 48.16 61.99
CA ALA A 148 -7.32 48.71 63.33
C ALA A 148 -8.14 50.01 63.30
N ILE A 149 -9.04 50.12 64.28
CA ILE A 149 -9.88 51.27 64.69
C ILE A 149 -11.28 51.30 64.07
#